data_AF-A0A090YUJ8-F1
#
_entry.id   AF-A0A090YUJ8-F1
#
_cell.length_a   1.000
_cell.length_b   1.000
_cell.length_c   1.000
_cell.angle_alpha   90.00
_cell.angle_beta   90.00
_cell.angle_gamma   90.00
#
_symmetry.space_group_name_H-M   'P 1'
#
loop_
_entity.id
_entity.type
_entity.pdbx_description
1 polymer ?
#
loop_
_entity_poly.entity_id
_entity_poly.type
_entity_poly.pdbx_seq_one_letter_code
_entity_poly.pdbx_strand_id
1 'polypeptide(L)' 'MKKLQEDFYEKMKGEKGEVTVFLKSGVKIVGDIIALDRFTIFILVNGK' A
#
# COMPACT_ATOMS: atom_id res chain seq x y z
N MET A 1 20.81 -0.15 10.63
CA MET A 1 20.34 -0.54 9.28
C MET A 1 18.81 -0.49 9.31
N LYS A 2 18.20 0.57 8.77
CA LYS A 2 16.77 0.49 8.45
C LYS A 2 16.62 -0.48 7.29
N LYS A 3 15.70 -1.43 7.41
CA LYS A 3 15.49 -2.44 6.37
C LYS A 3 14.74 -1.76 5.23
N LEU A 4 15.11 -2.08 3.98
CA LEU A 4 14.50 -1.54 2.75
C LEU A 4 12.97 -1.46 2.79
N GLN A 5 12.33 -2.44 3.45
CA GLN A 5 10.89 -2.49 3.63
C GLN A 5 10.34 -1.38 4.54
N GLU A 6 11.01 -1.07 5.66
CA GLU A 6 10.61 -0.03 6.61
C GLU A 6 10.73 1.37 5.99
N ASP A 7 11.81 1.61 5.23
CA ASP A 7 12.00 2.88 4.51
C ASP A 7 10.93 3.06 3.42
N PHE A 8 10.56 1.98 2.73
CA PHE A 8 9.45 1.99 1.78
C PHE A 8 8.12 2.31 2.46
N TYR A 9 7.82 1.71 3.62
CA TYR A 9 6.60 2.03 4.37
C TYR A 9 6.53 3.48 4.81
N GLU A 10 7.63 4.04 5.33
CA GLU A 10 7.67 5.44 5.75
C GLU A 10 7.49 6.39 4.57
N LYS A 11 8.05 6.05 3.39
CA LYS A 11 7.82 6.82 2.16
C LYS A 11 6.34 6.78 1.75
N MET A 12 5.72 5.59 1.77
CA MET A 12 4.32 5.40 1.38
C MET A 12 3.32 6.08 2.36
N LYS A 13 3.70 6.28 3.63
CA LYS A 13 2.88 7.06 4.57
C LYS A 13 2.81 8.56 4.19
N GLY A 14 3.87 9.08 3.55
CA GLY A 14 3.93 10.47 3.08
C GLY A 14 3.31 10.67 1.70
N GLU A 15 3.47 9.70 0.80
CA GLU A 15 2.90 9.70 -0.55
C GLU A 15 1.48 9.12 -0.53
N LYS A 16 0.48 9.97 -0.22
CA LYS A 16 -0.92 9.63 -0.47
C LYS A 16 -1.19 9.69 -1.98
N GLY A 17 -1.21 8.54 -2.64
CA GLY A 17 -1.51 8.46 -4.07
C GLY A 17 -2.05 7.10 -4.47
N GLU A 18 -2.64 7.05 -5.67
CA GLU A 18 -3.19 5.83 -6.26
C GLU A 18 -2.06 4.80 -6.46
N VAL A 19 -2.27 3.58 -5.97
CA VAL A 19 -1.33 2.46 -6.11
C VAL A 19 -1.96 1.30 -6.87
N THR A 20 -1.11 0.47 -7.47
CA THR A 20 -1.52 -0.83 -7.98
C THR A 20 -0.92 -1.94 -7.11
N VAL A 21 -1.78 -2.73 -6.47
CA VAL A 21 -1.41 -3.92 -5.70
C VAL A 21 -1.64 -5.17 -6.55
N PHE A 22 -0.59 -5.97 -6.69
CA PHE A 22 -0.65 -7.27 -7.38
C PHE A 22 -0.71 -8.38 -6.34
N LEU A 23 -1.82 -9.12 -6.33
CA LEU A 23 -1.96 -10.29 -5.46
C LEU A 23 -1.21 -11.49 -6.05
N LYS A 24 -0.79 -12.42 -5.18
CA LYS A 24 -0.16 -13.68 -5.61
C LYS A 24 -1.03 -14.49 -6.58
N SER A 25 -2.35 -14.33 -6.52
CA SER A 25 -3.29 -14.95 -7.46
C SER A 25 -3.27 -14.34 -8.86
N GLY A 26 -2.57 -13.21 -9.06
CA GLY A 26 -2.55 -12.46 -10.32
C GLY A 26 -3.61 -11.36 -10.42
N VAL A 27 -4.50 -11.23 -9.43
CA VAL A 27 -5.48 -10.13 -9.37
C VAL A 27 -4.77 -8.80 -9.15
N LYS A 28 -5.20 -7.78 -9.89
CA LYS A 28 -4.72 -6.39 -9.75
C LYS A 28 -5.77 -5.57 -9.02
N ILE A 29 -5.36 -4.84 -7.99
CA ILE A 29 -6.19 -3.89 -7.25
C ILE A 29 -5.60 -2.51 -7.46
N VAL A 30 -6.42 -1.56 -7.89
CA VAL A 30 -6.02 -0.15 -8.08
C VAL A 30 -6.85 0.70 -7.12
N GLY A 31 -6.20 1.52 -6.31
CA GLY A 31 -6.87 2.37 -5.33
C GLY A 31 -5.91 3.15 -4.44
N ASP A 32 -6.45 3.94 -3.52
CA ASP A 32 -5.68 4.81 -2.63
C ASP A 32 -5.35 4.11 -1.33
N ILE A 33 -4.10 4.26 -0.85
CA ILE A 33 -3.73 3.79 0.48
C ILE A 33 -4.26 4.76 1.53
N ILE A 34 -5.11 4.26 2.42
CA ILE A 34 -5.69 5.03 3.53
C ILE A 34 -4.89 4.83 4.82
N ALA A 35 -4.46 3.60 5.08
CA ALA A 35 -3.68 3.25 6.26
C ALA A 35 -2.80 2.00 6.02
N LEU A 36 -1.77 1.84 6.86
CA LEU A 36 -0.80 0.78 6.81
C LEU A 36 -0.46 0.30 8.22
N ASP A 37 -0.27 -1.01 8.39
CA ASP A 37 0.40 -1.58 9.55
C ASP A 37 1.53 -2.55 9.13
N ARG A 38 2.08 -3.31 10.09
CA ARG A 38 3.21 -4.23 9.83
C ARG A 38 2.88 -5.33 8.81
N PHE A 39 1.62 -5.73 8.69
CA PHE A 39 1.18 -6.89 7.92
C PHE A 39 0.07 -6.57 6.91
N THR A 40 -0.66 -5.46 7.09
CA THR A 40 -1.83 -5.13 6.30
C THR A 40 -1.75 -3.72 5.69
N ILE A 41 -2.50 -3.56 4.60
CA ILE A 41 -2.71 -2.29 3.91
C ILE A 41 -4.22 -2.09 3.84
N PHE A 42 -4.70 -0.91 4.23
CA PHE A 42 -6.07 -0.51 4.02
C PHE A 42 -6.15 0.37 2.77
N ILE A 43 -6.90 -0.11 1.78
CA ILE A 43 -7.00 0.49 0.45
C ILE A 43 -8.45 0.85 0.19
N LEU A 44 -8.68 2.07 -0.28
CA LEU A 44 -9.98 2.53 -0.77
C LEU A 44 -10.06 2.32 -2.29
N VAL A 45 -11.07 1.60 -2.73
CA VAL A 45 -11.28 1.28 -4.15
C VAL A 45 -12.68 1.74 -4.53
N ASN A 46 -12.78 2.79 -5.35
CA ASN A 46 -14.07 3.34 -5.81
C ASN A 46 -15.05 3.64 -4.66
N GLY A 47 -14.55 4.15 -3.53
CA GLY A 47 -15.36 4.46 -2.35
C GLY A 47 -15.76 3.24 -1.49
N LYS A 48 -15.12 2.08 -1.70
CA LYS A 48 -15.29 0.86 -0.91
C LYS A 48 -13.99 0.42 -0.26
#